data_AF-A0A2E3P2V5-F1
#
_entry.id   AF-A0A2E3P2V5-F1
#
_cell.length_a   1.000
_cell.length_b   1.000
_cell.length_c   1.000
_cell.angle_alpha   90.00
_cell.angle_beta   90.00
_cell.angle_gamma   90.00
#
_symmetry.space_group_name_H-M   'P 1'
#
loop_
_entity.id
_entity.type
_entity.pdbx_description
1 polymer ?
#
loop_
_entity_poly.entity_id
_entity_poly.type
_entity_poly.pdbx_seq_one_letter_code
_entity_poly.pdbx_strand_id
1 'polypeptide(L)'
;MTTADRSQQARAQMHLHLMTRVVERQIPMDGAHINIIEKMIERMRPAFVLPGRHRYRLCVRVAGQHRIGVAYDTDHACLLSAWWMRPGASADLDLDLTSPIG
;
A
#
# COMPACT_ATOMS: atom_id res chain seq x y z
N MET A 1 -16.63 -0.42 22.48
CA MET A 1 -15.58 -0.30 21.47
C MET A 1 -16.24 0.10 20.16
N THR A 2 -15.96 1.30 19.67
CA THR A 2 -16.64 1.90 18.51
C THR A 2 -16.04 1.38 17.20
N THR A 3 -16.73 1.61 16.07
CA THR A 3 -16.21 1.29 14.73
C THR A 3 -14.91 2.05 14.43
N ALA A 4 -14.78 3.29 14.93
CA ALA A 4 -13.57 4.09 14.81
C ALA A 4 -12.37 3.44 15.55
N ASP A 5 -12.60 2.91 16.75
CA ASP A 5 -11.54 2.23 17.53
C ASP A 5 -11.03 0.97 16.81
N ARG A 6 -11.94 0.21 16.19
CA ARG A 6 -11.59 -0.99 15.41
C ARG A 6 -10.75 -0.64 14.19
N SER A 7 -11.11 0.41 13.47
CA SER A 7 -10.35 0.88 12.30
C SER A 7 -8.96 1.40 12.70
N GLN A 8 -8.84 2.12 13.82
CA GLN A 8 -7.54 2.56 14.32
C GLN A 8 -6.65 1.38 14.76
N GLN A 9 -7.22 0.41 15.46
CA GLN A 9 -6.48 -0.80 15.87
C GLN A 9 -6.02 -1.62 14.66
N ALA A 10 -6.88 -1.79 13.66
CA ALA A 10 -6.52 -2.46 12.41
C ALA A 10 -5.36 -1.75 11.70
N ARG A 11 -5.43 -0.42 11.56
CA ARG A 11 -4.33 0.38 10.99
C ARG A 11 -3.01 0.18 11.72
N ALA A 12 -3.02 0.20 13.05
CA ALA A 12 -1.80 0.00 13.85
C ALA A 12 -1.19 -1.40 13.63
N GLN A 13 -2.02 -2.44 13.60
CA GLN A 13 -1.58 -3.81 13.32
C GLN A 13 -1.01 -3.95 11.90
N MET A 14 -1.66 -3.36 10.90
CA MET A 14 -1.19 -3.42 9.52
C MET A 14 0.10 -2.64 9.32
N HIS A 15 0.25 -1.50 9.99
CA HIS A 15 1.49 -0.72 9.97
C HIS A 15 2.66 -1.51 10.58
N LEU A 16 2.43 -2.16 11.73
CA LEU A 16 3.45 -3.02 12.35
C LEU A 16 3.83 -4.17 11.42
N HIS A 17 2.84 -4.85 10.84
CA HIS A 17 3.07 -5.92 9.88
C HIS A 17 3.90 -5.45 8.68
N LEU A 18 3.54 -4.31 8.07
CA LEU A 18 4.26 -3.72 6.95
C LEU A 18 5.72 -3.42 7.33
N MET A 19 5.94 -2.79 8.48
CA MET A 19 7.28 -2.52 9.01
C MET A 19 8.11 -3.80 9.16
N THR A 20 7.55 -4.83 9.79
CA THR A 20 8.22 -6.13 9.94
C THR A 20 8.61 -6.70 8.57
N ARG A 21 7.70 -6.67 7.59
CA ARG A 21 7.97 -7.20 6.24
C ARG A 21 9.02 -6.41 5.48
N VAL A 22 9.02 -5.09 5.62
CA VAL A 22 10.02 -4.21 5.01
C VAL A 22 11.41 -4.54 5.54
N VAL A 23 11.54 -4.74 6.85
CA VAL A 23 12.79 -5.12 7.52
C VAL A 23 13.22 -6.54 7.12
N GLU A 24 12.33 -7.54 7.24
CA GLU A 24 12.59 -8.94 6.88
C GLU A 24 13.09 -9.08 5.44
N ARG A 25 12.55 -8.29 4.52
CA ARG A 25 12.83 -8.36 3.08
C ARG A 25 13.86 -7.34 2.61
N GLN A 26 14.45 -6.59 3.52
CA GLN A 26 15.47 -5.55 3.23
C GLN A 26 15.01 -4.59 2.13
N ILE A 27 13.74 -4.20 2.18
CA ILE A 27 13.17 -3.20 1.26
C ILE A 27 13.67 -1.82 1.75
N PRO A 28 14.22 -0.95 0.89
CA PRO A 28 14.76 0.36 1.26
C PRO A 28 13.62 1.36 1.47
N MET A 29 12.82 1.09 2.48
CA MET A 29 11.67 1.87 2.85
C MET A 29 11.69 2.01 4.37
N ASP A 30 11.37 3.19 4.86
CA ASP A 30 11.22 3.47 6.28
C ASP A 30 9.82 4.07 6.53
N GLY A 31 9.55 4.46 7.78
CA GLY A 31 8.28 5.09 8.13
C GLY A 31 7.99 6.38 7.37
N ALA A 32 9.02 7.16 6.99
CA ALA A 32 8.84 8.40 6.24
C ALA A 32 8.39 8.11 4.81
N HIS A 33 8.99 7.12 4.15
CA HIS A 33 8.57 6.68 2.82
C HIS A 33 7.12 6.20 2.80
N ILE A 34 6.70 5.40 3.79
CA ILE A 34 5.31 4.92 3.90
C ILE A 34 4.32 6.06 4.07
N ASN A 35 4.62 7.01 4.97
CA ASN A 35 3.77 8.17 5.18
C ASN A 35 3.61 9.02 3.91
N ILE A 36 4.68 9.14 3.12
CA ILE A 36 4.63 9.85 1.82
C ILE A 36 3.72 9.10 0.84
N ILE A 37 3.89 7.78 0.72
CA ILE A 37 3.10 6.94 -0.19
C ILE A 37 1.62 7.00 0.18
N GLU A 38 1.26 6.80 1.45
CA GLU A 38 -0.13 6.88 1.92
C GLU A 38 -0.77 8.24 1.58
N LYS A 39 -0.06 9.34 1.83
CA LYS A 39 -0.54 10.69 1.48
C LYS A 39 -0.73 10.89 -0.03
N MET A 40 0.17 10.36 -0.84
CA MET A 40 0.04 10.43 -2.31
C MET A 40 -1.20 9.68 -2.80
N ILE A 41 -1.45 8.47 -2.26
CA ILE A 41 -2.60 7.65 -2.62
C ILE A 41 -3.90 8.33 -2.20
N GLU A 42 -3.96 8.85 -0.98
CA GLU A 42 -5.10 9.64 -0.50
C GLU A 42 -5.40 10.84 -1.40
N ARG A 43 -4.35 11.54 -1.85
CA ARG A 43 -4.52 12.66 -2.78
C ARG A 43 -5.03 12.24 -4.16
N MET A 44 -4.65 11.05 -4.63
CA MET A 44 -5.11 10.51 -5.92
C MET A 44 -6.46 9.80 -5.81
N ARG A 45 -6.93 9.47 -4.60
CA ARG A 45 -8.21 8.80 -4.35
C ARG A 45 -9.38 9.38 -5.14
N PRO A 46 -9.55 10.72 -5.27
CA PRO A 46 -10.59 11.33 -6.09
C PRO A 46 -10.59 10.91 -7.58
N ALA A 47 -9.44 10.54 -8.13
CA ALA A 47 -9.28 10.19 -9.55
C ALA A 47 -9.69 8.75 -9.88
N PHE A 48 -9.86 7.90 -8.86
CA PHE A 48 -10.26 6.50 -9.01
C PHE A 48 -11.42 6.12 -8.06
N VAL A 49 -12.26 7.11 -7.70
CA VAL A 49 -13.39 6.92 -6.79
C VAL A 49 -14.41 5.97 -7.42
N LEU A 50 -14.36 4.73 -6.95
CA LEU A 50 -15.45 3.78 -7.06
C LEU A 50 -16.09 3.67 -5.67
N PRO A 51 -17.43 3.71 -5.55
CA PRO A 51 -18.08 3.40 -4.28
C PRO A 51 -17.65 2.00 -3.80
N GLY A 52 -17.41 1.86 -2.49
CA GLY A 52 -17.02 0.59 -1.86
C GLY A 52 -15.53 0.49 -1.48
N ARG A 53 -15.17 -0.70 -0.99
CA ARG A 53 -13.80 -1.03 -0.55
C ARG A 53 -12.98 -1.48 -1.74
N HIS A 54 -11.82 -0.85 -1.93
CA HIS A 54 -10.89 -1.17 -3.01
C HIS A 54 -9.50 -1.43 -2.45
N ARG A 55 -8.79 -2.36 -3.09
CA ARG A 55 -7.39 -2.63 -2.83
C ARG A 55 -6.58 -2.29 -4.06
N TYR A 56 -5.60 -1.40 -3.89
CA TYR A 56 -4.75 -0.94 -4.98
C TYR A 56 -3.36 -1.55 -4.86
N ARG A 57 -2.85 -2.05 -5.99
CA ARG A 57 -1.43 -2.38 -6.14
C ARG A 57 -0.74 -1.22 -6.85
N LEU A 58 0.34 -0.73 -6.27
CA LEU A 58 1.00 0.48 -6.74
C LEU A 58 2.49 0.24 -6.85
N CYS A 59 3.10 0.80 -7.89
CA CYS A 59 4.55 0.79 -8.08
C CYS A 59 5.13 2.12 -7.61
N VAL A 60 5.98 2.08 -6.59
CA VAL A 60 6.70 3.24 -6.07
C VAL A 60 8.17 3.16 -6.50
N ARG A 61 8.68 4.23 -7.10
CA ARG A 61 10.10 4.32 -7.48
C ARG A 61 10.93 4.80 -6.29
N VAL A 62 11.96 4.06 -5.92
CA VAL A 62 12.89 4.40 -4.83
C VAL A 62 14.33 4.43 -5.38
N ALA A 63 15.05 5.50 -5.05
CA ALA A 63 16.48 5.72 -5.31
C ALA A 63 17.02 5.12 -6.63
N GLY A 64 17.04 5.93 -7.69
CA GLY A 64 17.83 5.66 -8.90
C GLY A 64 17.19 4.73 -9.92
N GLN A 65 16.60 3.59 -9.53
CA GLN A 65 16.01 2.64 -10.49
C GLN A 65 15.11 1.56 -9.88
N HIS A 66 15.12 1.38 -8.56
CA HIS A 66 14.36 0.31 -7.95
C HIS A 66 12.87 0.64 -7.86
N ARG A 67 12.04 -0.38 -8.03
CA ARG A 67 10.59 -0.28 -7.94
C ARG A 67 10.10 -1.18 -6.83
N ILE A 68 9.26 -0.64 -5.96
CA ILE A 68 8.62 -1.34 -4.87
C ILE A 68 7.14 -1.43 -5.20
N GLY A 69 6.59 -2.63 -5.19
CA GLY A 69 5.16 -2.85 -5.23
C GLY A 69 4.59 -2.68 -3.82
N VAL A 70 3.51 -1.93 -3.68
CA VAL A 70 2.79 -1.77 -2.42
C VAL A 70 1.31 -2.08 -2.61
N ALA A 71 0.69 -2.64 -1.57
CA ALA A 71 -0.75 -2.85 -1.52
C ALA A 71 -1.38 -1.84 -0.56
N TYR A 72 -2.47 -1.19 -0.97
CA TYR A 72 -3.18 -0.18 -0.21
C TYR A 72 -4.66 -0.51 -0.09
N ASP A 73 -5.26 -0.30 1.09
CA ASP A 73 -6.68 -0.49 1.35
C ASP A 73 -7.38 0.86 1.60
N THR A 74 -8.42 1.16 0.84
CA THR A 74 -9.13 2.45 0.95
C THR A 74 -9.99 2.58 2.20
N ASP A 75 -10.52 1.47 2.72
CA ASP A 75 -11.42 1.44 3.87
C ASP A 75 -10.64 1.75 5.16
N HIS A 76 -9.45 1.17 5.29
CA HIS A 76 -8.55 1.47 6.41
C HIS A 76 -7.60 2.64 6.13
N ALA A 77 -7.53 3.13 4.90
CA ALA A 77 -6.66 4.21 4.48
C ALA A 77 -5.19 3.98 4.85
N CYS A 78 -4.70 2.75 4.62
CA CYS A 78 -3.35 2.34 5.00
C CYS A 78 -2.73 1.34 4.02
N LEU A 79 -1.40 1.25 4.04
CA LEU A 79 -0.66 0.21 3.34
C LEU A 79 -0.73 -1.14 4.07
N LEU A 80 -0.87 -2.21 3.28
CA LEU A 80 -1.00 -3.59 3.76
C LEU A 80 0.31 -4.36 3.65
N SER A 81 1.06 -4.14 2.57
CA SER A 81 2.26 -4.91 2.26
C SER A 81 3.16 -4.19 1.26
N ALA A 82 4.41 -4.62 1.18
CA ALA A 82 5.40 -4.16 0.22
C ALA A 82 6.27 -5.32 -0.29
N TRP A 83 6.71 -5.23 -1.54
CA TRP A 83 7.61 -6.19 -2.17
C TRP A 83 8.49 -5.53 -3.22
N TRP A 84 9.65 -6.14 -3.49
CA TRP A 84 10.49 -5.73 -4.62
C TRP A 84 9.82 -6.10 -5.94
N MET A 85 9.78 -5.16 -6.89
CA MET A 85 9.39 -5.47 -8.26
C MET A 85 10.61 -5.87 -9.09
N ARG A 86 10.42 -6.80 -10.02
CA ARG A 86 11.47 -7.18 -10.98
C ARG A 86 11.77 -6.01 -11.93
N PRO A 87 13.05 -5.76 -12.29
CA PRO A 87 13.39 -4.83 -13.36
C PRO A 87 12.68 -5.24 -14.65
N GLY A 88 12.00 -4.29 -15.31
CA GLY A 88 11.26 -4.58 -16.54
C GLY A 88 9.85 -5.15 -16.34
N ALA A 89 9.40 -5.41 -15.10
CA ALA A 89 7.97 -5.50 -14.85
C ALA A 89 7.36 -4.15 -15.18
N SER A 90 6.62 -4.08 -16.30
CA SER A 90 5.85 -2.89 -16.64
C SER A 90 4.96 -2.60 -15.44
N ALA A 91 4.87 -1.31 -15.10
CA ALA A 91 3.71 -0.79 -14.42
C ALA A 91 2.59 -0.71 -15.45
N ASP A 92 2.33 -1.81 -16.17
CA ASP A 92 1.00 -2.00 -16.70
C ASP A 92 0.17 -1.93 -15.44
N LEU A 93 -0.68 -0.92 -15.46
CA LEU A 93 -1.79 -0.78 -14.58
C LEU A 93 -2.72 -1.98 -14.85
N ASP A 94 -2.24 -3.21 -14.64
CA ASP A 94 -3.05 -4.35 -14.27
C ASP A 94 -3.53 -4.04 -12.85
N LEU A 95 -4.41 -3.04 -12.80
CA LEU A 95 -5.63 -3.05 -12.03
C LEU A 95 -6.37 -4.35 -12.39
N ASP A 96 -5.81 -5.48 -11.97
CA ASP A 96 -6.63 -6.62 -11.65
C ASP A 96 -7.37 -6.24 -10.36
N LEU A 97 -8.40 -5.41 -10.56
CA LEU A 97 -9.42 -5.02 -9.59
C LEU A 97 -10.31 -6.21 -9.21
N THR A 98 -9.98 -7.42 -9.68
CA THR A 98 -10.79 -8.62 -9.55
C THR A 98 -9.99 -9.75 -8.94
N SER A 99 -9.54 -9.57 -7.70
CA SER A 99 -9.36 -10.73 -6.84
C SER A 99 -9.60 -10.35 -5.37
N PRO A 100 -10.71 -10.81 -4.74
CA PRO A 100 -10.77 -10.84 -3.30
C PRO A 100 -9.56 -11.64 -2.82
N ILE A 101 -8.73 -11.03 -1.97
CA ILE A 101 -7.81 -11.82 -1.16
C ILE A 101 -8.72 -12.55 -0.18
N GLY A 102 -8.94 -13.84 -0.44
CA GLY A 102 -9.60 -14.77 0.46
C GLY A 102 -8.82 -14.99 1.75
#